data_AF-A0A944XDI4-F1
#
_entry.id   AF-A0A944XDI4-F1
#
_cell.length_a   1.000
_cell.length_b   1.000
_cell.length_c   1.000
_cell.angle_alpha   90.00
_cell.angle_beta   90.00
_cell.angle_gamma   90.00
#
_symmetry.space_group_name_H-M   'P 1'
#
loop_
_entity.id
_entity.type
_entity.pdbx_description
1 polymer ?
#
loop_
_entity_poly.entity_id
_entity_poly.type
_entity_poly.pdbx_seq_one_letter_code
_entity_poly.pdbx_strand_id
1 'polypeptide(L)'
;MAFMRIAHKWHKDDNHDIKEIAGSLLYNCWKFSLKSVRNLQQERFNFDSKTQGLEVMTEMMIFLTQVTDRLIYDAMEPEVRAEFIGGMAYRMLDIVMDNYADFPPEEGEEKRPDRTDLVGIINARASDYAAFNFDSNGEPSYHFVRYFGKKVGEIMGQDQDNRWVIDQMMDIEVPEAIEALKKSIEGIVGVDLSI
;
A
#
# COMPACT_ATOMS: atom_id res chain seq x y z
N MET A 1 4.53 29.34 -9.63
CA MET A 1 3.92 28.77 -10.85
C MET A 1 5.01 28.03 -11.60
N ALA A 2 5.04 26.71 -11.47
CA ALA A 2 5.72 25.82 -12.41
C ALA A 2 4.64 24.84 -12.90
N PHE A 3 4.37 24.88 -14.21
CA PHE A 3 3.48 23.94 -14.88
C PHE A 3 4.27 22.67 -15.17
N MET A 4 3.68 21.53 -14.80
CA MET A 4 4.16 20.17 -15.05
C MET A 4 4.60 19.96 -16.51
N ARG A 5 5.64 19.15 -16.73
CA ARG A 5 5.89 18.57 -18.06
C ARG A 5 6.20 17.09 -17.94
N ILE A 6 5.16 16.29 -18.17
CA ILE A 6 5.22 14.85 -18.40
C ILE A 6 6.28 14.56 -19.47
N ALA A 7 7.27 13.73 -19.12
CA ALA A 7 8.22 13.17 -20.07
C ALA A 7 7.88 11.70 -20.34
N HIS A 8 6.66 11.40 -20.79
CA HIS A 8 6.34 10.31 -21.71
C HIS A 8 4.85 10.37 -22.06
N LYS A 9 4.52 10.62 -23.34
CA LYS A 9 3.16 10.42 -23.86
C LYS A 9 2.93 8.91 -23.92
N TRP A 10 2.20 8.37 -22.95
CA TRP A 10 1.73 6.98 -22.96
C TRP A 10 0.75 6.81 -24.14
N HIS A 11 1.08 5.92 -25.09
CA HIS A 11 0.24 5.60 -26.24
C HIS A 11 -0.58 4.34 -25.96
N LYS A 12 -1.76 4.21 -26.59
CA LYS A 12 -2.71 3.08 -26.35
C LYS A 12 -2.17 1.67 -26.69
N ASP A 13 -1.05 1.54 -27.40
CA ASP A 13 -0.36 0.25 -27.60
C ASP A 13 0.50 -0.16 -26.39
N ASP A 14 0.70 0.74 -25.41
CA ASP A 14 1.50 0.55 -24.18
C ASP A 14 0.67 -0.05 -23.02
N ASN A 15 -0.53 -0.59 -23.29
CA ASN A 15 -1.43 -1.12 -22.24
C ASN A 15 -0.88 -2.36 -21.51
N HIS A 16 0.04 -3.12 -22.13
CA HIS A 16 0.80 -4.16 -21.41
C HIS A 16 1.85 -3.53 -20.50
N ASP A 17 2.53 -2.48 -20.96
CA ASP A 17 3.58 -1.79 -20.23
C ASP A 17 3.04 -1.16 -18.94
N ILE A 18 1.89 -0.46 -19.00
CA ILE A 18 1.33 0.21 -17.80
C ILE A 18 0.98 -0.77 -16.68
N LYS A 19 0.49 -1.98 -17.01
CA LYS A 19 0.17 -3.02 -16.03
C LYS A 19 1.42 -3.70 -15.48
N GLU A 20 2.45 -3.88 -16.31
CA GLU A 20 3.75 -4.40 -15.88
C GLU A 20 4.47 -3.40 -14.96
N ILE A 21 4.43 -2.11 -15.27
CA ILE A 21 4.94 -1.02 -14.43
C ILE A 21 4.16 -0.97 -13.10
N ALA A 22 2.83 -1.04 -13.15
CA ALA A 22 1.99 -1.09 -11.95
C ALA A 22 2.34 -2.29 -11.06
N GLY A 23 2.51 -3.47 -11.68
CA GLY A 23 2.92 -4.69 -10.98
C GLY A 23 4.31 -4.57 -10.36
N SER A 24 5.23 -3.90 -11.03
CA SER A 24 6.59 -3.63 -10.54
C SER A 24 6.59 -2.67 -9.36
N LEU A 25 5.81 -1.59 -9.43
CA LEU A 25 5.65 -0.65 -8.31
C LEU A 25 5.00 -1.33 -7.10
N LEU A 26 3.97 -2.16 -7.32
CA LEU A 26 3.37 -2.90 -6.22
C LEU A 26 4.35 -3.92 -5.61
N TYR A 27 5.18 -4.57 -6.41
CA TYR A 27 6.23 -5.44 -5.86
C TYR A 27 7.21 -4.66 -4.96
N ASN A 28 7.50 -3.40 -5.27
CA ASN A 28 8.23 -2.52 -4.34
C ASN A 28 7.43 -2.25 -3.07
N CYS A 29 6.13 -1.96 -3.18
CA CYS A 29 5.26 -1.79 -2.02
C CYS A 29 5.27 -3.02 -1.11
N TRP A 30 5.22 -4.23 -1.68
CA TRP A 30 5.36 -5.49 -0.92
C TRP A 30 6.69 -5.56 -0.15
N LYS A 31 7.81 -5.17 -0.78
CA LYS A 31 9.12 -5.12 -0.10
C LYS A 31 9.14 -4.10 1.05
N PHE A 32 8.48 -2.95 0.89
CA PHE A 32 8.37 -1.95 1.95
C PHE A 32 7.52 -2.47 3.10
N SER A 33 6.37 -3.08 2.79
CA SER A 33 5.52 -3.74 3.79
C SER A 33 6.26 -4.83 4.57
N LEU A 34 7.04 -5.67 3.88
CA LEU A 34 7.85 -6.72 4.51
C LEU A 34 8.92 -6.12 5.44
N LYS A 35 9.54 -5.01 5.03
CA LYS A 35 10.49 -4.29 5.87
C LYS A 35 9.83 -3.78 7.14
N SER A 36 8.66 -3.15 7.04
CA SER A 36 7.96 -2.64 8.22
C SER A 36 7.51 -3.74 9.17
N VAL A 37 7.03 -4.88 8.69
CA VAL A 37 6.76 -6.03 9.56
C VAL A 37 8.04 -6.53 10.28
N ARG A 38 9.18 -6.56 9.58
CA ARG A 38 10.47 -6.91 10.21
C ARG A 38 10.91 -5.88 11.26
N ASN A 39 10.68 -4.59 11.01
CA ASN A 39 10.97 -3.53 11.98
C ASN A 39 10.11 -3.71 13.24
N LEU A 40 8.79 -3.93 13.08
CA LEU A 40 7.88 -4.22 14.20
C LEU A 40 8.35 -5.42 15.03
N GLN A 41 8.79 -6.50 14.38
CA GLN A 41 9.36 -7.67 15.07
C GLN A 41 10.65 -7.34 15.85
N GLN A 42 11.51 -6.48 15.28
CA GLN A 42 12.74 -6.03 15.95
C GLN A 42 12.45 -5.14 17.17
N GLU A 43 11.44 -4.29 17.06
CA GLU A 43 10.92 -3.45 18.14
C GLU A 43 10.06 -4.22 19.14
N ARG A 44 9.98 -5.55 18.99
CA ARG A 44 9.31 -6.49 19.90
C ARG A 44 7.79 -6.35 19.99
N PHE A 45 7.16 -5.81 18.95
CA PHE A 45 5.72 -5.98 18.77
C PHE A 45 5.39 -7.47 18.59
N ASN A 46 4.30 -7.91 19.21
CA ASN A 46 3.91 -9.31 19.17
C ASN A 46 3.08 -9.60 17.91
N PHE A 47 3.40 -10.70 17.24
CA PHE A 47 2.60 -11.28 16.16
C PHE A 47 2.17 -12.67 16.57
N ASP A 48 0.88 -12.93 16.57
CA ASP A 48 0.30 -14.21 17.00
C ASP A 48 0.50 -15.31 15.95
N SER A 49 0.69 -14.93 14.69
CA SER A 49 0.90 -15.87 13.58
C SER A 49 1.60 -15.22 12.38
N LYS A 50 2.05 -16.05 11.45
CA LYS A 50 2.52 -15.57 10.13
C LYS A 50 1.39 -14.91 9.33
N THR A 51 0.16 -15.39 9.48
CA THR A 51 -1.02 -14.84 8.83
C THR A 51 -1.27 -13.39 9.25
N GLN A 52 -1.17 -13.09 10.54
CA GLN A 52 -1.28 -11.71 11.03
C GLN A 52 -0.20 -10.81 10.42
N GLY A 53 1.03 -11.31 10.24
CA GLY A 53 2.08 -10.61 9.51
C GLY A 53 1.70 -10.30 8.06
N LEU A 54 1.11 -11.27 7.34
CA LEU A 54 0.62 -11.08 5.97
C LEU A 54 -0.55 -10.09 5.89
N GLU A 55 -1.43 -10.07 6.90
CA GLU A 55 -2.55 -9.12 6.99
C GLU A 55 -2.04 -7.68 7.17
N VAL A 56 -1.05 -7.47 8.05
CA VAL A 56 -0.38 -6.16 8.21
C VAL A 56 0.29 -5.74 6.91
N MET A 57 0.98 -6.66 6.23
CA MET A 57 1.59 -6.36 4.93
C MET A 57 0.53 -5.98 3.88
N THR A 58 -0.61 -6.66 3.88
CA THR A 58 -1.73 -6.40 2.97
C THR A 58 -2.32 -5.02 3.23
N GLU A 59 -2.62 -4.67 4.48
CA GLU A 59 -3.13 -3.34 4.85
C GLU A 59 -2.13 -2.24 4.44
N MET A 60 -0.83 -2.48 4.60
CA MET A 60 0.20 -1.54 4.17
C MET A 60 0.30 -1.39 2.66
N MET A 61 0.16 -2.48 1.88
CA MET A 61 0.10 -2.38 0.42
C MET A 61 -1.16 -1.65 -0.06
N ILE A 62 -2.30 -1.83 0.61
CA ILE A 62 -3.52 -1.06 0.33
C ILE A 62 -3.28 0.42 0.58
N PHE A 63 -2.74 0.78 1.75
CA PHE A 63 -2.36 2.15 2.09
C PHE A 63 -1.43 2.77 1.03
N LEU A 64 -0.34 2.08 0.66
CA LEU A 64 0.62 2.58 -0.32
C LEU A 64 0.00 2.73 -1.72
N THR A 65 -0.95 1.87 -2.09
CA THR A 65 -1.71 2.03 -3.34
C THR A 65 -2.56 3.31 -3.32
N GLN A 66 -3.18 3.65 -2.17
CA GLN A 66 -3.93 4.89 -2.04
C GLN A 66 -3.02 6.13 -2.03
N VAL A 67 -1.85 6.06 -1.40
CA VAL A 67 -0.85 7.13 -1.49
C VAL A 67 -0.38 7.31 -2.94
N THR A 68 -0.16 6.22 -3.65
CA THR A 68 0.25 6.23 -5.07
C THR A 68 -0.78 6.94 -5.94
N ASP A 69 -2.08 6.60 -5.83
CA ASP A 69 -3.15 7.25 -6.60
C ASP A 69 -3.17 8.77 -6.41
N ARG A 70 -2.87 9.26 -5.20
CA ARG A 70 -2.83 10.68 -4.87
C ARG A 70 -1.61 11.36 -5.47
N LEU A 71 -0.44 10.73 -5.37
CA LEU A 71 0.82 11.26 -5.91
C LEU A 71 0.80 11.36 -7.44
N ILE A 72 0.14 10.44 -8.13
CA ILE A 72 0.07 10.43 -9.60
C ILE A 72 -1.20 11.10 -10.15
N TYR A 73 -2.07 11.66 -9.28
CA TYR A 73 -3.39 12.13 -9.67
C TYR A 73 -3.34 13.14 -10.81
N ASP A 74 -2.47 14.16 -10.70
CA ASP A 74 -2.28 15.20 -11.70
C ASP A 74 -1.29 14.79 -12.80
N ALA A 75 -0.46 13.77 -12.56
CA ALA A 75 0.59 13.32 -13.47
C ALA A 75 0.11 12.33 -14.53
N MET A 76 -1.04 11.69 -14.32
CA MET A 76 -1.61 10.70 -15.23
C MET A 76 -3.04 11.06 -15.65
N GLU A 77 -3.34 10.82 -16.93
CA GLU A 77 -4.70 10.94 -17.44
C GLU A 77 -5.65 9.96 -16.70
N PRO A 78 -6.92 10.34 -16.45
CA PRO A 78 -7.82 9.59 -15.59
C PRO A 78 -7.98 8.11 -15.98
N GLU A 79 -8.09 7.80 -17.27
CA GLU A 79 -8.25 6.43 -17.75
C GLU A 79 -6.98 5.60 -17.53
N VAL A 80 -5.81 6.18 -17.79
CA VAL A 80 -4.50 5.51 -17.60
C VAL A 80 -4.25 5.29 -16.11
N ARG A 81 -4.58 6.29 -15.26
CA ARG A 81 -4.49 6.17 -13.80
C ARG A 81 -5.38 5.04 -13.28
N ALA A 82 -6.61 4.94 -13.77
CA ALA A 82 -7.54 3.86 -13.39
C ALA A 82 -6.98 2.49 -13.78
N GLU A 83 -6.38 2.35 -14.98
CA GLU A 83 -5.72 1.12 -15.39
C GLU A 83 -4.49 0.78 -14.54
N PHE A 84 -3.69 1.79 -14.19
CA PHE A 84 -2.49 1.64 -13.36
C PHE A 84 -2.83 1.20 -11.92
N ILE A 85 -3.74 1.91 -11.25
CA ILE A 85 -4.19 1.57 -9.89
C ILE A 85 -4.93 0.23 -9.87
N GLY A 86 -5.73 -0.06 -10.91
CA GLY A 86 -6.33 -1.38 -11.10
C GLY A 86 -5.27 -2.48 -11.24
N GLY A 87 -4.21 -2.24 -12.01
CA GLY A 87 -3.07 -3.15 -12.17
C GLY A 87 -2.35 -3.44 -10.85
N MET A 88 -2.15 -2.40 -10.02
CA MET A 88 -1.62 -2.56 -8.66
C MET A 88 -2.55 -3.44 -7.81
N ALA A 89 -3.86 -3.19 -7.81
CA ALA A 89 -4.82 -3.99 -7.06
C ALA A 89 -4.83 -5.47 -7.51
N TYR A 90 -4.82 -5.74 -8.81
CA TYR A 90 -4.75 -7.11 -9.33
C TYR A 90 -3.47 -7.83 -8.91
N ARG A 91 -2.32 -7.16 -9.04
CA ARG A 91 -1.04 -7.74 -8.62
C ARG A 91 -1.02 -8.02 -7.11
N MET A 92 -1.70 -7.19 -6.31
CA MET A 92 -1.80 -7.38 -4.86
C MET A 92 -2.58 -8.64 -4.52
N LEU A 93 -3.72 -8.85 -5.19
CA LEU A 93 -4.51 -10.07 -5.03
C LEU A 93 -3.65 -11.30 -5.32
N ASP A 94 -2.92 -11.29 -6.44
CA ASP A 94 -2.11 -12.45 -6.81
C ASP A 94 -1.01 -12.72 -5.78
N ILE A 95 -0.25 -11.70 -5.37
CA ILE A 95 0.81 -11.85 -4.34
C ILE A 95 0.25 -12.37 -3.02
N VAL A 96 -0.86 -11.80 -2.53
CA VAL A 96 -1.43 -12.20 -1.23
C VAL A 96 -1.99 -13.62 -1.29
N MET A 97 -2.71 -13.97 -2.36
CA MET A 97 -3.25 -15.33 -2.55
C MET A 97 -2.15 -16.38 -2.69
N ASP A 98 -1.06 -16.07 -3.41
CA ASP A 98 0.10 -16.96 -3.53
C ASP A 98 0.77 -17.17 -2.17
N ASN A 99 0.94 -16.11 -1.36
CA ASN A 99 1.50 -16.25 -0.01
C ASN A 99 0.61 -17.11 0.89
N TYR A 100 -0.72 -16.94 0.85
CA TYR A 100 -1.62 -17.83 1.61
C TYR A 100 -1.56 -19.28 1.16
N ALA A 101 -1.26 -19.56 -0.11
CA ALA A 101 -1.12 -20.91 -0.62
C ALA A 101 0.22 -21.57 -0.20
N ASP A 102 1.27 -20.78 0.01
CA ASP A 102 2.62 -21.27 0.30
C ASP A 102 2.81 -21.79 1.73
N PHE A 103 1.95 -21.41 2.69
CA PHE A 103 2.04 -21.90 4.07
C PHE A 103 0.71 -22.56 4.48
N PRO A 104 0.72 -23.76 5.09
CA PRO A 104 -0.52 -24.38 5.58
C PRO A 104 -1.16 -23.53 6.69
N PRO A 105 -2.49 -23.59 6.88
CA PRO A 105 -3.16 -23.06 8.06
C PRO A 105 -2.56 -23.59 9.36
N GLU A 106 -2.34 -22.70 10.32
CA GLU A 106 -1.94 -23.08 11.68
C GLU A 106 -3.16 -23.67 12.43
N GLU A 107 -2.91 -24.50 13.44
CA GLU A 107 -3.99 -25.12 14.21
C GLU A 107 -4.77 -24.04 14.97
N GLY A 108 -6.10 -24.01 14.76
CA GLY A 108 -6.96 -22.98 15.35
C GLY A 108 -6.97 -21.65 14.59
N GLU A 109 -6.31 -21.56 13.43
CA GLU A 109 -6.35 -20.36 12.58
C GLU A 109 -7.78 -20.11 12.06
N GLU A 110 -8.20 -18.84 12.09
CA GLU A 110 -9.47 -18.41 11.52
C GLU A 110 -9.50 -18.59 9.99
N LYS A 111 -10.69 -18.47 9.39
CA LYS A 111 -10.84 -18.57 7.93
C LYS A 111 -10.01 -17.48 7.25
N ARG A 112 -8.98 -17.88 6.50
CA ARG A 112 -8.23 -16.99 5.61
C ARG A 112 -9.16 -16.34 4.57
N PRO A 113 -8.92 -15.08 4.18
CA PRO A 113 -9.72 -14.42 3.16
C PRO A 113 -9.52 -15.12 1.82
N ASP A 114 -10.62 -15.33 1.09
CA ASP A 114 -10.53 -15.69 -0.33
C ASP A 114 -10.39 -14.45 -1.21
N ARG A 115 -10.26 -14.64 -2.54
CA ARG A 115 -10.10 -13.54 -3.48
C ARG A 115 -11.25 -12.54 -3.43
N THR A 116 -12.48 -12.99 -3.16
CA THR A 116 -13.66 -12.12 -3.07
C THR A 116 -13.60 -11.28 -1.81
N ASP A 117 -13.23 -11.90 -0.68
CA ASP A 117 -13.03 -11.22 0.59
C ASP A 117 -11.98 -10.08 0.44
N LEU A 118 -10.84 -10.37 -0.19
CA LEU A 118 -9.78 -9.38 -0.43
C LEU A 118 -10.22 -8.22 -1.34
N VAL A 119 -10.95 -8.51 -2.42
CA VAL A 119 -11.52 -7.45 -3.29
C VAL A 119 -12.47 -6.55 -2.49
N GLY A 120 -13.29 -7.15 -1.61
CA GLY A 120 -14.17 -6.42 -0.70
C GLY A 120 -13.38 -5.46 0.21
N ILE A 121 -12.29 -5.94 0.81
CA ILE A 121 -11.41 -5.13 1.68
C ILE A 121 -10.80 -3.96 0.89
N ILE A 122 -10.21 -4.22 -0.28
CA ILE A 122 -9.58 -3.17 -1.11
C ILE A 122 -10.60 -2.08 -1.48
N ASN A 123 -11.80 -2.47 -1.91
CA ASN A 123 -12.86 -1.52 -2.29
C ASN A 123 -13.37 -0.72 -1.09
N ALA A 124 -13.58 -1.36 0.05
CA ALA A 124 -13.98 -0.67 1.28
C ALA A 124 -12.92 0.36 1.70
N ARG A 125 -11.64 -0.01 1.65
CA ARG A 125 -10.53 0.90 1.95
C ARG A 125 -10.49 2.07 0.97
N ALA A 126 -10.59 1.83 -0.33
CA ALA A 126 -10.62 2.90 -1.33
C ALA A 126 -11.76 3.90 -1.07
N SER A 127 -12.94 3.41 -0.68
CA SER A 127 -14.06 4.26 -0.28
C SER A 127 -13.75 5.09 0.97
N ASP A 128 -13.15 4.48 1.99
CA ASP A 128 -12.80 5.19 3.23
C ASP A 128 -11.74 6.28 2.99
N TYR A 129 -10.68 5.97 2.23
CA TYR A 129 -9.62 6.91 1.90
C TYR A 129 -10.07 8.05 0.98
N ALA A 130 -11.19 7.92 0.27
CA ALA A 130 -11.77 9.01 -0.53
C ALA A 130 -12.25 10.19 0.33
N ALA A 131 -12.49 9.98 1.63
CA ALA A 131 -12.90 11.03 2.55
C ALA A 131 -11.75 11.84 3.16
N PHE A 132 -10.49 11.44 2.92
CA PHE A 132 -9.33 12.07 3.53
C PHE A 132 -8.54 12.94 2.56
N ASN A 133 -7.93 14.00 3.09
CA ASN A 133 -7.14 14.93 2.31
C ASN A 133 -5.69 14.44 2.11
N PHE A 134 -5.10 14.89 1.02
CA PHE A 134 -3.69 14.79 0.69
C PHE A 134 -3.21 16.22 0.41
N ASP A 135 -2.10 16.63 1.00
CA ASP A 135 -1.66 18.02 0.92
C ASP A 135 -0.92 18.32 -0.40
N SER A 136 -0.68 19.61 -0.65
CA SER A 136 0.01 20.07 -1.85
C SER A 136 1.49 19.72 -1.89
N ASN A 137 2.08 19.25 -0.80
CA ASN A 137 3.46 18.78 -0.70
C ASN A 137 3.54 17.26 -0.92
N GLY A 138 2.47 16.67 -1.43
CA GLY A 138 2.43 15.24 -1.70
C GLY A 138 2.51 14.41 -0.42
N GLU A 139 1.98 14.91 0.70
CA GLU A 139 1.92 14.19 1.98
C GLU A 139 0.47 13.85 2.38
N PRO A 140 0.25 12.65 2.95
CA PRO A 140 -1.06 12.29 3.48
C PRO A 140 -1.39 13.14 4.73
N SER A 141 -2.65 13.56 4.84
CA SER A 141 -3.10 14.22 6.08
C SER A 141 -3.01 13.29 7.30
N TYR A 142 -2.99 13.88 8.50
CA TYR A 142 -3.00 13.11 9.75
C TYR A 142 -4.15 12.08 9.80
N HIS A 143 -5.36 12.43 9.35
CA HIS A 143 -6.48 11.48 9.32
C HIS A 143 -6.24 10.29 8.40
N PHE A 144 -5.57 10.51 7.26
CA PHE A 144 -5.21 9.46 6.30
C PHE A 144 -4.25 8.45 6.96
N VAL A 145 -3.18 8.95 7.59
CA VAL A 145 -2.17 8.11 8.26
C VAL A 145 -2.72 7.47 9.53
N ARG A 146 -3.54 8.19 10.30
CA ARG A 146 -4.18 7.67 11.53
C ARG A 146 -5.18 6.57 11.25
N TYR A 147 -5.91 6.66 10.14
CA TYR A 147 -6.82 5.61 9.69
C TYR A 147 -6.06 4.33 9.36
N PHE A 148 -4.95 4.43 8.60
CA PHE A 148 -4.06 3.30 8.37
C PHE A 148 -3.55 2.66 9.67
N GLY A 149 -2.97 3.48 10.58
CA GLY A 149 -2.49 2.98 11.86
C GLY A 149 -3.59 2.30 12.68
N LYS A 150 -4.83 2.83 12.64
CA LYS A 150 -5.99 2.17 13.26
C LYS A 150 -6.25 0.78 12.68
N LYS A 151 -6.16 0.60 11.35
CA LYS A 151 -6.36 -0.71 10.71
C LYS A 151 -5.29 -1.72 11.09
N VAL A 152 -4.03 -1.29 11.16
CA VAL A 152 -2.96 -2.14 11.70
C VAL A 152 -3.21 -2.50 13.16
N GLY A 153 -3.65 -1.56 13.98
CA GLY A 153 -4.02 -1.83 15.38
C GLY A 153 -5.22 -2.76 15.55
N GLU A 154 -6.18 -2.73 14.62
CA GLU A 154 -7.31 -3.69 14.57
C GLU A 154 -6.81 -5.11 14.24
N ILE A 155 -5.76 -5.27 13.42
CA ILE A 155 -5.15 -6.56 13.05
C ILE A 155 -4.28 -7.11 14.18
N MET A 156 -3.39 -6.29 14.72
CA MET A 156 -2.39 -6.71 15.73
C MET A 156 -2.95 -6.75 17.16
N GLY A 157 -4.14 -6.19 17.39
CA GLY A 157 -4.66 -6.00 18.74
C GLY A 157 -4.00 -4.82 19.47
N GLN A 158 -4.50 -4.54 20.67
CA GLN A 158 -4.12 -3.38 21.50
C GLN A 158 -3.80 -3.82 22.93
N ASP A 159 -3.20 -4.99 23.09
CA ASP A 159 -2.69 -5.47 24.37
C ASP A 159 -1.45 -4.66 24.81
N GLN A 160 -0.82 -5.04 25.94
CA GLN A 160 0.35 -4.31 26.44
C GLN A 160 1.54 -4.33 25.48
N ASP A 161 1.70 -5.42 24.73
CA ASP A 161 2.82 -5.61 23.81
C ASP A 161 2.61 -4.79 22.53
N ASN A 162 1.35 -4.59 22.11
CA ASN A 162 0.99 -3.86 20.88
C ASN A 162 0.40 -2.46 21.10
N ARG A 163 0.35 -1.94 22.33
CA ARG A 163 -0.27 -0.65 22.68
C ARG A 163 0.22 0.57 21.90
N TRP A 164 1.45 0.52 21.37
CA TRP A 164 2.10 1.62 20.62
C TRP A 164 2.19 1.34 19.13
N VAL A 165 1.53 0.29 18.63
CA VAL A 165 1.66 -0.11 17.22
C VAL A 165 1.17 0.99 16.29
N ILE A 166 0.12 1.71 16.70
CA ILE A 166 -0.43 2.82 15.93
C ILE A 166 0.63 3.91 15.77
N ASP A 167 1.21 4.37 16.88
CA ASP A 167 2.23 5.43 16.86
C ASP A 167 3.49 4.99 16.11
N GLN A 168 3.94 3.75 16.31
CA GLN A 168 5.06 3.18 15.56
C GLN A 168 4.80 3.20 14.04
N MET A 169 3.61 2.77 13.60
CA MET A 169 3.27 2.80 12.18
C MET A 169 3.25 4.22 11.63
N MET A 170 2.64 5.15 12.36
CA MET A 170 2.43 6.51 11.88
C MET A 170 3.71 7.36 11.88
N ASP A 171 4.52 7.25 12.93
CA ASP A 171 5.65 8.15 13.16
C ASP A 171 6.97 7.58 12.65
N ILE A 172 7.06 6.26 12.44
CA ILE A 172 8.29 5.58 12.00
C ILE A 172 8.10 4.89 10.65
N GLU A 173 7.17 3.95 10.53
CA GLU A 173 7.07 3.09 9.34
C GLU A 173 6.53 3.84 8.11
N VAL A 174 5.49 4.66 8.28
CA VAL A 174 4.83 5.38 7.19
C VAL A 174 5.76 6.41 6.54
N PRO A 175 6.46 7.30 7.27
CA PRO A 175 7.35 8.28 6.64
C PRO A 175 8.45 7.62 5.80
N GLU A 176 9.05 6.54 6.30
CA GLU A 176 10.07 5.80 5.56
C GLU A 176 9.49 5.13 4.30
N ALA A 177 8.32 4.51 4.41
CA ALA A 177 7.68 3.83 3.28
C ALA A 177 7.22 4.82 2.20
N ILE A 178 6.71 6.00 2.57
CA ILE A 178 6.31 7.05 1.61
C ILE A 178 7.53 7.59 0.87
N GLU A 179 8.64 7.86 1.56
CA GLU A 179 9.87 8.32 0.93
C GLU A 179 10.42 7.28 -0.08
N ALA A 180 10.38 6.00 0.29
CA ALA A 180 10.77 4.91 -0.61
C ALA A 180 9.80 4.74 -1.80
N LEU A 181 8.51 4.99 -1.58
CA LEU A 181 7.48 4.95 -2.60
C LEU A 181 7.66 6.10 -3.61
N LYS A 182 7.87 7.34 -3.16
CA LYS A 182 8.12 8.50 -4.02
C LYS A 182 9.29 8.24 -4.97
N LYS A 183 10.43 7.77 -4.45
CA LYS A 183 11.60 7.35 -5.26
C LYS A 183 11.28 6.24 -6.25
N SER A 184 10.43 5.28 -5.86
CA SER A 184 10.02 4.20 -6.76
C SER A 184 9.12 4.70 -7.88
N ILE A 185 8.21 5.64 -7.61
CA ILE A 185 7.35 6.26 -8.62
C ILE A 185 8.23 7.02 -9.62
N GLU A 186 9.17 7.85 -9.15
CA GLU A 186 10.10 8.57 -10.02
C GLU A 186 10.92 7.63 -10.92
N GLY A 187 11.46 6.56 -10.36
CA GLY A 187 12.34 5.64 -11.09
C GLY A 187 11.63 4.66 -12.02
N ILE A 188 10.44 4.16 -11.65
CA ILE A 188 9.73 3.11 -12.40
C ILE A 188 8.64 3.69 -13.28
N VAL A 189 7.93 4.71 -12.80
CA VAL A 189 6.80 5.32 -13.51
C VAL A 189 7.25 6.51 -14.35
N GLY A 190 8.42 7.09 -14.05
CA GLY A 190 8.97 8.23 -14.79
C GLY A 190 8.25 9.55 -14.53
N VAL A 191 7.58 9.66 -13.37
CA VAL A 191 6.92 10.89 -12.92
C VAL A 191 7.85 11.63 -11.97
N ASP A 192 8.21 12.86 -12.28
CA ASP A 192 8.97 13.73 -11.38
C ASP A 192 8.08 14.19 -10.22
N LEU A 193 8.39 13.74 -9.00
CA LEU A 193 7.68 14.10 -7.78
C LEU A 193 8.41 15.17 -6.97
N SER A 194 9.46 15.80 -7.51
CA SER A 194 10.11 16.91 -6.81
C SER A 194 9.19 18.13 -6.74
N ILE A 195 8.87 18.55 -5.50
CA ILE A 195 7.98 19.66 -5.15
C ILE A 195 8.81 20.81 -4.59
#